data_AF-A0A2V9X3E5-F1
#
_entry.id   AF-A0A2V9X3E5-F1
#
_cell.length_a   1.000
_cell.length_b   1.000
_cell.length_c   1.000
_cell.angle_alpha   90.00
_cell.angle_beta   90.00
_cell.angle_gamma   90.00
#
_symmetry.space_group_name_H-M   'P 1'
#
loop_
_entity.id
_entity.type
_entity.pdbx_description
1 polymer ?
#
loop_
_entity_poly.entity_id
_entity_poly.type
_entity_poly.pdbx_seq_one_letter_code
_entity_poly.pdbx_strand_id
1 'polypeptide(L)'
;MTIRGLNKDYNHDLKGLFKAAAIRASVLPGPFQDFYQRSLAKGIKPTMVRLTLARKIAAITLTLWKKGENFDVEKLKSQAA
;
A
#
# COMPACT_ATOMS: atom_id res chain seq x y z
N MET A 1 15.32 21.07 -7.73
CA MET A 1 13.94 20.79 -7.31
C MET A 1 13.97 19.74 -6.20
N THR A 2 13.97 20.16 -4.94
CA THR A 2 14.06 19.25 -3.79
C THR A 2 12.66 18.73 -3.47
N ILE A 3 12.39 17.49 -3.85
CA ILE A 3 11.12 16.83 -3.50
C ILE A 3 11.16 16.59 -1.99
N ARG A 4 10.43 17.40 -1.22
CA ARG A 4 10.35 17.25 0.24
C ARG A 4 9.91 15.84 0.60
N GLY A 5 10.65 15.18 1.47
CA GLY A 5 10.30 13.86 2.02
C GLY A 5 10.83 12.64 1.27
N LEU A 6 11.65 12.79 0.21
CA LEU A 6 12.37 11.66 -0.38
C LEU A 6 13.72 11.48 0.31
N ASN A 7 13.82 10.46 1.17
CA ASN A 7 15.12 9.97 1.63
C ASN A 7 15.86 9.34 0.45
N LYS A 8 17.14 9.72 0.24
CA LYS A 8 17.99 9.10 -0.79
C LYS A 8 18.42 7.69 -0.38
N ASP A 9 18.45 7.41 0.92
CA ASP A 9 18.78 6.10 1.47
C ASP A 9 17.53 5.21 1.49
N TYR A 10 17.07 4.81 0.30
CA TYR A 10 16.00 3.84 0.15
C TYR A 10 16.52 2.56 -0.49
N ASN A 11 16.02 1.41 -0.03
CA ASN A 11 16.38 0.12 -0.60
C ASN A 11 15.53 -0.13 -1.88
N HIS A 12 16.22 -0.32 -3.01
CA HIS A 12 15.59 -0.56 -4.32
C HIS A 12 14.81 -1.88 -4.36
N ASP A 13 15.31 -2.93 -3.71
CA ASP A 13 14.69 -4.25 -3.66
C ASP A 13 13.42 -4.20 -2.82
N LEU A 14 13.46 -3.55 -1.66
CA LEU A 14 12.29 -3.39 -0.80
C LEU A 14 11.19 -2.59 -1.50
N LYS A 15 11.56 -1.55 -2.25
CA LYS A 15 10.64 -0.80 -3.11
C LYS A 15 10.05 -1.69 -4.22
N GLY A 16 10.86 -2.56 -4.82
CA GLY A 16 10.41 -3.54 -5.81
C GLY A 16 9.39 -4.52 -5.23
N LEU A 17 9.68 -5.05 -4.04
CA LEU A 17 8.83 -5.99 -3.32
C LEU A 17 7.44 -5.41 -3.04
N PHE A 18 7.36 -4.19 -2.50
CA PHE A 18 6.05 -3.57 -2.23
C PHE A 18 5.26 -3.26 -3.50
N LYS A 19 5.93 -2.92 -4.61
CA LYS A 19 5.26 -2.78 -5.91
C LYS A 19 4.72 -4.11 -6.42
N ALA A 20 5.51 -5.18 -6.36
CA ALA A 20 5.08 -6.51 -6.78
C ALA A 20 3.92 -7.02 -5.91
N ALA A 21 4.00 -6.82 -4.59
CA ALA A 21 2.93 -7.13 -3.65
C ALA A 21 1.64 -6.37 -3.99
N ALA A 22 1.73 -5.08 -4.32
CA ALA A 22 0.57 -4.28 -4.73
C ALA A 22 -0.05 -4.77 -6.05
N ILE A 23 0.75 -5.18 -7.03
CA ILE A 23 0.22 -5.79 -8.27
C ILE A 23 -0.59 -7.03 -7.92
N ARG A 24 -0.02 -7.94 -7.11
CA ARG A 24 -0.69 -9.18 -6.73
C ARG A 24 -1.94 -8.94 -5.87
N ALA A 25 -1.88 -8.00 -4.93
CA ALA A 25 -3.00 -7.63 -4.08
C ALA A 25 -4.14 -6.91 -4.84
N SER A 26 -3.86 -6.35 -6.03
CA SER A 26 -4.90 -5.74 -6.87
C SER A 26 -5.74 -6.76 -7.65
N VAL A 27 -5.26 -7.99 -7.81
CA VAL A 27 -5.92 -9.05 -8.59
C VAL A 27 -6.50 -10.18 -7.73
N LEU A 28 -5.91 -10.44 -6.56
CA LEU A 28 -6.36 -11.52 -5.67
C LEU A 28 -7.59 -11.09 -4.85
N PRO A 29 -8.58 -11.99 -4.67
CA PRO A 29 -9.71 -11.76 -3.76
C PRO A 29 -9.25 -11.35 -2.36
N GLY A 30 -9.79 -10.24 -1.85
CA GLY A 30 -9.50 -9.79 -0.50
C GLY A 30 -9.65 -8.28 -0.29
N PRO A 31 -9.37 -7.81 0.93
CA PRO A 31 -9.67 -6.43 1.35
C PRO A 31 -8.87 -5.37 0.58
N PHE A 32 -7.69 -5.74 0.07
CA PHE A 32 -6.88 -4.89 -0.81
C PHE A 32 -7.46 -4.76 -2.22
N GLN A 33 -8.07 -5.83 -2.76
CA GLN A 33 -8.77 -5.78 -4.03
C GLN A 33 -10.05 -4.94 -3.91
N ASP A 34 -10.80 -5.07 -2.82
CA ASP A 34 -11.97 -4.22 -2.57
C ASP A 34 -11.59 -2.73 -2.53
N PHE A 35 -10.49 -2.40 -1.86
CA PHE A 35 -9.94 -1.04 -1.88
C PHE A 35 -9.55 -0.59 -3.29
N TYR A 36 -8.92 -1.49 -4.06
CA TYR A 36 -8.52 -1.23 -5.44
C TYR A 36 -9.73 -0.92 -6.33
N GLN A 37 -10.75 -1.77 -6.31
CA GLN A 37 -11.98 -1.60 -7.09
C GLN A 37 -12.75 -0.34 -6.69
N ARG A 38 -12.90 -0.06 -5.38
CA ARG A 38 -13.52 1.18 -4.90
C ARG A 38 -12.78 2.44 -5.39
N SER A 39 -11.46 2.37 -5.49
CA SER A 39 -10.64 3.48 -5.98
C SER A 39 -10.74 3.65 -7.50
N LEU A 40 -10.88 2.55 -8.25
CA LEU A 40 -11.16 2.60 -9.69
C LEU A 40 -12.54 3.19 -9.98
N ALA A 41 -13.55 2.81 -9.19
CA ALA A 41 -14.91 3.38 -9.30
C ALA A 41 -14.94 4.91 -9.08
N LYS A 42 -13.95 5.46 -8.35
CA LYS A 42 -13.75 6.91 -8.17
C LYS A 42 -13.01 7.58 -9.33
N GLY A 43 -12.68 6.86 -10.40
CA GLY A 43 -11.99 7.39 -11.59
C GLY A 43 -10.47 7.55 -11.43
N ILE A 44 -9.87 6.97 -10.38
CA ILE A 44 -8.42 7.07 -10.18
C ILE A 44 -7.69 6.14 -11.16
N LYS A 45 -6.63 6.64 -11.81
CA LYS A 45 -5.81 5.86 -12.74
C LYS A 45 -5.28 4.57 -12.07
N PRO A 46 -5.38 3.39 -12.71
CA PRO A 46 -4.94 2.10 -12.15
C PRO A 46 -3.52 2.10 -11.58
N THR A 47 -2.59 2.80 -12.25
CA THR A 47 -1.19 2.93 -11.84
C THR A 47 -1.05 3.69 -10.51
N MET A 48 -1.85 4.73 -10.30
CA MET A 48 -1.88 5.50 -9.06
C MET A 48 -2.51 4.70 -7.92
N VAL A 49 -3.57 3.94 -8.19
CA VAL A 49 -4.18 3.07 -7.17
C VAL A 49 -3.17 2.01 -6.70
N ARG A 50 -2.43 1.36 -7.62
CA ARG A 50 -1.37 0.40 -7.26
C ARG A 50 -0.26 1.06 -6.44
N LEU A 51 0.09 2.31 -6.73
CA LEU A 51 1.10 3.04 -5.97
C LEU A 51 0.61 3.36 -4.56
N THR A 52 -0.65 3.76 -4.40
CA THR A 52 -1.28 3.93 -3.08
C THR A 52 -1.33 2.61 -2.31
N LEU A 53 -1.64 1.51 -3.01
CA LEU A 53 -1.68 0.18 -2.43
C LEU A 53 -0.30 -0.25 -1.91
N ALA A 54 0.76 -0.04 -2.71
CA ALA A 54 2.14 -0.31 -2.29
C ALA A 54 2.53 0.47 -1.02
N ARG A 55 2.13 1.75 -0.93
CA ARG A 55 2.36 2.57 0.27
C ARG A 55 1.59 2.06 1.48
N LYS A 56 0.32 1.67 1.31
CA LYS A 56 -0.48 1.08 2.39
C LYS A 56 0.15 -0.21 2.91
N ILE A 57 0.56 -1.12 2.02
CA ILE A 57 1.22 -2.38 2.40
C ILE A 57 2.53 -2.06 3.17
N ALA A 58 3.36 -1.16 2.64
CA ALA A 58 4.61 -0.78 3.30
C ALA A 58 4.40 -0.18 4.70
N ALA A 59 3.39 0.69 4.84
CA ALA A 59 3.03 1.28 6.13
C ALA A 59 2.57 0.21 7.13
N ILE A 60 1.71 -0.72 6.72
CA ILE A 60 1.26 -1.83 7.56
C ILE A 60 2.45 -2.69 7.99
N THR A 61 3.29 -3.13 7.05
CA THR A 61 4.48 -3.93 7.35
C THR A 61 5.38 -3.21 8.37
N LEU A 62 5.63 -1.92 8.17
CA LEU A 62 6.43 -1.11 9.10
C LEU A 62 5.78 -1.00 10.49
N THR A 63 4.46 -0.81 10.56
CA THR A 63 3.73 -0.75 11.83
C THR A 63 3.78 -2.08 12.58
N LEU A 64 3.54 -3.20 11.89
CA LEU A 64 3.59 -4.53 12.51
C LEU A 64 5.00 -4.84 13.02
N TRP A 65 6.03 -4.56 12.22
CA TRP A 65 7.43 -4.73 12.64
C TRP A 65 7.74 -3.91 13.89
N LYS A 66 7.34 -2.63 13.92
CA LYS A 66 7.65 -1.74 15.04
C LYS A 66 6.93 -2.11 16.33
N LYS A 67 5.71 -2.63 16.23
CA LYS A 67 4.87 -2.90 17.40
C LYS A 67 4.87 -4.36 17.85
N GLY A 68 5.33 -5.29 17.01
CA GLY A 68 5.21 -6.73 17.26
C GLY A 68 3.76 -7.22 17.26
N GLU A 69 2.82 -6.45 16.72
CA GLU A 69 1.40 -6.80 16.66
C GLU A 69 1.11 -7.77 15.51
N ASN A 70 0.05 -8.58 15.64
CA ASN A 70 -0.44 -9.42 14.55
C ASN A 70 -1.23 -8.59 13.52
N PHE A 71 -1.20 -9.03 12.26
CA PHE A 71 -1.98 -8.39 11.19
C PHE A 71 -3.49 -8.51 11.48
N ASP A 72 -4.19 -7.38 11.42
CA ASP A 72 -5.63 -7.27 11.62
C ASP A 72 -6.26 -6.56 10.41
N VAL A 73 -7.18 -7.26 9.75
CA VAL A 73 -7.89 -6.79 8.56
C VAL A 73 -8.82 -5.62 8.88
N GLU A 74 -9.35 -5.53 10.10
CA GLU A 74 -10.26 -4.45 10.48
C GLU A 74 -9.53 -3.09 10.52
N LYS A 75 -8.23 -3.08 10.87
CA LYS A 75 -7.38 -1.88 10.80
C LYS A 75 -7.22 -1.35 9.36
N LEU A 76 -7.50 -2.16 8.34
CA LEU A 76 -7.50 -1.71 6.94
C LEU A 76 -8.73 -0.88 6.59
N LYS A 77 -9.85 -1.07 7.29
CA LYS A 77 -11.12 -0.38 7.06
C LYS A 77 -11.15 0.99 7.74
N SER A 78 -10.49 1.15 8.89
CA SER A 78 -10.51 2.37 9.72
C SER A 78 -9.63 3.53 9.22
N GLN A 79 -9.45 3.67 7.91
CA GLN A 79 -8.90 4.89 7.30
C GLN A 79 -9.92 5.49 6.33
N ALA A 80 -11.12 5.75 6.83
CA ALA A 80 -11.95 6.85 6.37
C ALA A 80 -11.65 8.02 7.32
N ALA A 81 -11.27 9.16 6.73
CA ALA A 81 -10.95 10.39 7.43
C ALA A 81 -12.17 10.94 8.19
#